data_AF-A0A976MDL5-F1
#
_entry.id   AF-A0A976MDL5-F1
#
_cell.length_a   1.000
_cell.length_b   1.000
_cell.length_c   1.000
_cell.angle_alpha   90.00
_cell.angle_beta   90.00
_cell.angle_gamma   90.00
#
_symmetry.space_group_name_H-M   'P 1'
#
loop_
_entity.id
_entity.type
_entity.pdbx_description
1 polymer ?
#
loop_
_entity_poly.entity_id
_entity_poly.type
_entity_poly.pdbx_seq_one_letter_code
_entity_poly.pdbx_strand_id
1 'polypeptide(L)'
;MNAQGYKLLLYVVTNDGDDWETPNALVIPVNSHDFKVTLGYIRSIFPLPGNYHFRTRYKHGNGYVWLDLTRDDEVLQSVDNILRLNSETKGDNYVKKANLLPETKYVDKVIQLGKRNLLFRVDVKHLYSIWNLCKTEQDYKQALIATNHFYNFGRQLSPEAVDKLFVTTMRCNMLEEAIELIRGSRNWLKKPPSLSLIYVLLNELISRDDFDNVYEVYKIVRTSWQIRLTPTLYEYCIGYMLNTNAYPLEESLMVYGDSDKMSVRMSEETHNKLLEKCLEVTEGTSDLCRVTCLYIISRMIRELERFKSPKSYYLLSWFSFRFKDEINELEIPGLNHLVRDWKKCLEYSVDSSILCNQKQVLSKKFFEELGSNIESFKIIKS
;
A
#
# COMPACT_ATOMS: atom_id res chain seq x y z
N MET A 1 -12.18 -33.36 -34.45
CA MET A 1 -11.19 -33.64 -35.51
C MET A 1 -9.81 -33.33 -34.93
N ASN A 2 -8.91 -34.30 -34.89
CA ASN A 2 -7.55 -34.10 -34.37
C ASN A 2 -6.68 -33.48 -35.48
N ALA A 3 -6.18 -32.25 -35.26
CA ALA A 3 -5.31 -31.58 -36.23
C ALA A 3 -3.95 -32.29 -36.32
N GLN A 4 -3.42 -32.47 -37.54
CA GLN A 4 -2.11 -33.10 -37.79
C GLN A 4 -0.96 -32.07 -37.88
N GLY A 5 -1.28 -30.76 -37.94
CA GLY A 5 -0.30 -29.67 -37.93
C GLY A 5 -0.97 -28.29 -37.90
N TYR A 6 -0.16 -27.22 -37.90
CA TYR A 6 -0.64 -25.83 -37.90
C TYR A 6 0.10 -25.00 -38.96
N LYS A 7 -0.63 -24.12 -39.66
CA LYS A 7 -0.07 -23.08 -40.55
C LYS A 7 -0.29 -21.70 -39.93
N LEU A 8 0.72 -20.85 -39.99
CA LEU A 8 0.62 -19.46 -39.51
C LEU A 8 0.34 -18.53 -40.69
N LEU A 9 -0.76 -17.79 -40.63
CA LEU A 9 -1.14 -16.77 -41.60
C LEU A 9 -1.00 -15.39 -40.98
N LEU A 10 -0.18 -14.53 -41.58
CA LEU A 10 -0.02 -13.15 -41.17
C LEU A 10 -0.99 -12.26 -41.94
N TYR A 11 -1.62 -11.28 -41.29
CA TYR A 11 -2.54 -10.36 -41.96
C TYR A 11 -2.47 -8.93 -41.41
N VAL A 12 -2.83 -7.95 -42.25
CA VAL A 12 -2.89 -6.52 -41.90
C VAL A 12 -4.21 -5.94 -42.41
N VAL A 13 -5.02 -5.37 -41.52
CA VAL A 13 -6.24 -4.63 -41.86
C VAL A 13 -5.89 -3.15 -42.04
N THR A 14 -5.75 -2.67 -43.27
CA THR A 14 -5.16 -1.33 -43.50
C THR A 14 -6.03 -0.17 -43.05
N ASN A 15 -7.32 -0.42 -42.83
CA ASN A 15 -8.26 0.60 -42.35
C ASN A 15 -8.43 0.59 -40.83
N ASP A 16 -7.80 -0.34 -40.11
CA ASP A 16 -7.89 -0.49 -38.64
C ASP A 16 -6.56 -0.13 -37.94
N GLY A 17 -5.70 0.62 -38.64
CA GLY A 17 -4.41 1.08 -38.12
C GLY A 17 -3.38 -0.03 -37.87
N ASP A 18 -3.57 -1.21 -38.46
CA ASP A 18 -2.57 -2.28 -38.47
C ASP A 18 -1.34 -1.87 -39.28
N ASP A 19 -0.16 -2.33 -38.85
CA ASP A 19 1.12 -2.00 -39.45
C ASP A 19 1.82 -3.24 -40.04
N TRP A 20 2.55 -3.04 -41.13
CA TRP A 20 3.30 -4.07 -41.85
C TRP A 20 4.51 -4.57 -41.08
N GLU A 21 5.09 -3.77 -40.17
CA GLU A 21 6.18 -4.21 -39.30
C GLU A 21 5.70 -5.16 -38.18
N THR A 22 4.40 -5.13 -37.85
CA THR A 22 3.80 -5.94 -36.78
C THR A 22 2.45 -6.57 -37.21
N PRO A 23 2.47 -7.48 -38.21
CA PRO A 23 1.23 -8.07 -38.73
C PRO A 23 0.52 -8.94 -37.69
N ASN A 24 -0.82 -8.97 -37.77
CA ASN A 24 -1.65 -9.88 -37.00
C ASN A 24 -1.43 -11.32 -37.47
N ALA A 25 -1.78 -12.29 -36.63
CA ALA A 25 -1.56 -13.71 -36.91
C ALA A 25 -2.84 -14.53 -36.71
N LEU A 26 -3.12 -15.42 -37.66
CA LEU A 26 -4.18 -16.42 -37.62
C LEU A 26 -3.52 -17.81 -37.72
N VAL A 27 -3.81 -18.66 -36.74
CA VAL A 27 -3.35 -20.05 -36.74
C VAL A 27 -4.40 -20.93 -37.42
N ILE A 28 -4.00 -21.59 -38.49
CA ILE A 28 -4.84 -22.47 -39.27
C ILE A 28 -4.54 -23.92 -38.89
N PRO A 29 -5.50 -24.66 -38.31
CA PRO A 29 -5.33 -26.10 -38.11
C PRO A 29 -5.33 -26.80 -39.48
N VAL A 30 -4.36 -27.70 -39.66
CA VAL A 30 -4.13 -28.45 -40.90
C VAL A 30 -4.49 -29.92 -40.65
N ASN A 31 -5.50 -30.41 -41.38
CA ASN A 31 -6.06 -31.74 -41.17
C ASN A 31 -5.39 -32.84 -42.04
N SER A 32 -4.60 -32.45 -43.04
CA SER A 32 -3.81 -33.35 -43.90
C SER A 32 -2.66 -32.62 -44.58
N HIS A 33 -1.64 -33.34 -45.04
CA HIS A 33 -0.46 -32.76 -45.73
C HIS A 33 -0.85 -31.98 -47.01
N ASP A 34 -1.93 -32.40 -47.69
CA ASP A 34 -2.43 -31.79 -48.92
C ASP A 34 -3.48 -30.68 -48.69
N PHE A 35 -3.68 -30.24 -47.44
CA PHE A 35 -4.68 -29.24 -47.11
C PHE A 35 -4.32 -27.86 -47.72
N LYS A 36 -5.12 -27.48 -48.73
CA LYS A 36 -5.09 -26.16 -49.38
C LYS A 36 -6.00 -25.21 -48.63
N VAL A 37 -5.44 -24.11 -48.15
CA VAL A 37 -6.19 -23.05 -47.49
C VAL A 37 -6.92 -22.24 -48.56
N THR A 38 -8.24 -22.27 -48.56
CA THR A 38 -9.07 -21.45 -49.48
C THR A 38 -9.59 -20.20 -48.80
N LEU A 39 -10.04 -19.21 -49.58
CA LEU A 39 -10.68 -18.01 -49.07
C LEU A 39 -11.91 -18.33 -48.23
N GLY A 40 -12.77 -19.25 -48.67
CA GLY A 40 -13.97 -19.65 -47.93
C GLY A 40 -13.64 -20.25 -46.57
N TYR A 41 -12.56 -21.04 -46.50
CA TYR A 41 -12.07 -21.57 -45.23
C TYR A 41 -11.56 -20.46 -44.31
N ILE A 42 -10.74 -19.52 -44.82
CA ILE A 42 -10.25 -18.37 -44.05
C ILE A 42 -11.43 -17.56 -43.49
N ARG A 43 -12.47 -17.27 -44.29
CA ARG A 43 -13.67 -16.56 -43.83
C ARG A 43 -14.37 -17.28 -42.69
N SER A 44 -14.47 -18.61 -42.75
CA SER A 44 -15.16 -19.42 -41.72
C SER A 44 -14.47 -19.41 -40.36
N ILE A 45 -13.15 -19.18 -40.32
CA ILE A 45 -12.34 -19.17 -39.09
C ILE A 45 -11.79 -17.77 -38.75
N PHE A 46 -12.15 -16.76 -39.54
CA PHE A 46 -11.57 -15.44 -39.39
C PHE A 46 -11.99 -14.85 -38.05
N PRO A 47 -11.04 -14.37 -37.22
CA PRO A 47 -11.33 -14.03 -35.83
C PRO A 47 -12.09 -12.71 -35.68
N LEU A 48 -12.15 -11.90 -36.74
CA LEU A 48 -12.81 -10.59 -36.70
C LEU A 48 -14.16 -10.64 -37.42
N PRO A 49 -15.25 -10.18 -36.80
CA PRO A 49 -16.55 -10.09 -37.44
C PRO A 49 -16.58 -8.95 -38.46
N GLY A 50 -17.11 -9.20 -39.67
CA GLY A 50 -17.33 -8.18 -40.68
C GLY A 50 -17.07 -8.65 -42.12
N ASN A 51 -17.34 -7.76 -43.07
CA ASN A 51 -17.02 -7.98 -44.48
C ASN A 51 -15.66 -7.37 -44.80
N TYR A 52 -14.77 -8.21 -45.33
CA TYR A 52 -13.42 -7.83 -45.69
C TYR A 52 -13.13 -8.18 -47.16
N HIS A 53 -12.41 -7.29 -47.82
CA HIS A 53 -11.73 -7.57 -49.09
C HIS A 53 -10.36 -8.17 -48.80
N PHE A 54 -10.14 -9.40 -49.25
CA PHE A 54 -8.91 -10.15 -49.01
C PHE A 54 -7.94 -9.99 -50.18
N ARG A 55 -6.68 -9.64 -49.90
CA ARG A 55 -5.62 -9.51 -50.89
C ARG A 55 -4.41 -10.34 -50.49
N THR A 56 -3.85 -11.10 -51.45
CA THR A 56 -2.65 -11.90 -51.24
C THR A 56 -1.45 -11.31 -51.98
N ARG A 57 -0.25 -11.48 -51.42
CA ARG A 57 1.00 -11.06 -52.07
C ARG A 57 1.48 -12.16 -53.02
N TYR A 58 1.71 -11.80 -54.28
CA TYR A 58 2.18 -12.71 -55.33
C TYR A 58 3.49 -12.22 -55.93
N LYS A 59 4.42 -13.13 -56.21
CA LYS A 59 5.70 -12.81 -56.86
C LYS A 59 5.52 -12.77 -58.38
N HIS A 60 5.70 -11.60 -58.98
CA HIS A 60 5.59 -11.40 -60.42
C HIS A 60 6.88 -10.79 -60.96
N GLY A 61 7.68 -11.59 -61.68
CA GLY A 61 9.02 -11.21 -62.12
C GLY A 61 9.97 -10.95 -60.93
N ASN A 62 10.63 -9.79 -60.94
CA ASN A 62 11.54 -9.35 -59.87
C ASN A 62 10.84 -8.58 -58.72
N GLY A 63 9.50 -8.49 -58.73
CA GLY A 63 8.73 -7.73 -57.75
C GLY A 63 7.56 -8.51 -57.13
N TYR A 64 6.83 -7.83 -56.24
CA TYR A 64 5.63 -8.36 -55.59
C TYR A 64 4.40 -7.51 -55.96
N VAL A 65 3.30 -8.17 -56.27
CA VAL A 65 2.00 -7.54 -56.55
C VAL A 65 0.93 -8.06 -55.59
N TRP A 66 -0.09 -7.25 -55.35
CA TRP A 66 -1.25 -7.62 -54.53
C TRP A 66 -2.39 -8.05 -55.46
N LEU A 67 -2.91 -9.26 -55.24
CA LEU A 67 -4.05 -9.79 -55.98
C LEU A 67 -5.27 -9.88 -55.07
N ASP A 68 -6.42 -9.44 -55.57
CA ASP A 68 -7.71 -9.57 -54.88
C ASP A 68 -8.18 -11.02 -54.93
N LEU A 69 -8.58 -11.54 -53.76
CA LEU A 69 -9.23 -12.84 -53.63
C LEU A 69 -10.74 -12.63 -53.54
N THR A 70 -11.48 -13.17 -54.50
CA THR A 70 -12.92 -12.87 -54.67
C THR A 70 -13.82 -14.08 -54.49
N ARG A 71 -13.37 -15.27 -54.87
CA ARG A 71 -14.17 -16.49 -54.80
C ARG A 71 -13.74 -17.40 -53.66
N ASP A 72 -14.71 -18.07 -53.02
CA ASP A 72 -14.45 -18.93 -51.85
C ASP A 72 -13.59 -20.17 -52.17
N ASP A 73 -13.53 -20.58 -53.44
CA ASP A 73 -12.71 -21.70 -53.93
C ASP A 73 -11.27 -21.31 -54.28
N GLU A 74 -10.93 -20.02 -54.25
CA GLU A 74 -9.57 -19.56 -54.51
C GLU A 74 -8.62 -20.00 -53.40
N VAL A 75 -7.53 -20.67 -53.81
CA VAL A 75 -6.48 -21.14 -52.90
C VAL A 75 -5.53 -20.00 -52.59
N LEU A 76 -5.16 -19.84 -51.32
CA LEU A 76 -4.15 -18.89 -50.90
C LEU A 76 -2.78 -19.29 -51.47
N GLN A 77 -2.29 -18.54 -52.45
CA GLN A 77 -0.98 -18.76 -53.11
C GLN A 77 0.14 -17.86 -52.55
N SER A 78 -0.04 -17.30 -51.35
CA SER A 78 0.92 -16.34 -50.78
C SER A 78 2.32 -16.94 -50.62
N VAL A 79 3.32 -16.29 -51.20
CA VAL A 79 4.74 -16.67 -51.09
C VAL A 79 5.24 -16.57 -49.63
N ASP A 80 4.60 -15.73 -48.81
CA ASP A 80 5.05 -15.43 -47.43
C ASP A 80 3.96 -15.63 -46.36
N ASN A 81 2.84 -16.29 -46.69
CA ASN A 81 1.64 -16.35 -45.85
C ASN A 81 1.14 -14.98 -45.33
N ILE A 82 1.17 -13.92 -46.16
CA ILE A 82 0.76 -12.55 -45.77
C ILE A 82 -0.52 -12.13 -46.52
N LEU A 83 -1.51 -11.64 -45.78
CA LEU A 83 -2.73 -11.05 -46.30
C LEU A 83 -2.85 -9.55 -46.01
N ARG A 84 -3.39 -8.82 -46.98
CA ARG A 84 -3.85 -7.45 -46.81
C ARG A 84 -5.38 -7.44 -46.81
N LEU A 85 -5.98 -6.78 -45.84
CA LEU A 85 -7.43 -6.73 -45.67
C LEU A 85 -7.92 -5.28 -45.66
N ASN A 86 -9.01 -5.02 -46.37
CA ASN A 86 -9.74 -3.75 -46.26
C ASN A 86 -11.16 -4.03 -45.75
N SER A 87 -11.55 -3.40 -44.64
CA SER A 87 -12.93 -3.47 -44.14
C SER A 87 -13.86 -2.57 -44.98
N GLU A 88 -15.07 -3.06 -45.26
CA GLU A 88 -16.10 -2.34 -46.04
C GLU A 88 -16.81 -1.23 -45.25
N THR A 89 -16.67 -1.18 -43.91
CA THR A 89 -17.30 -0.14 -43.09
C THR A 89 -16.41 1.10 -42.98
N LYS A 90 -16.86 2.22 -43.58
CA LYS A 90 -16.38 3.57 -43.25
C LYS A 90 -16.82 3.92 -41.83
N GLY A 91 -16.00 3.60 -40.83
CA GLY A 91 -16.15 4.10 -39.47
C GLY A 91 -15.57 5.52 -39.40
N ASP A 92 -16.43 6.51 -39.22
CA ASP A 92 -16.07 7.90 -38.93
C ASP A 92 -15.12 7.96 -37.72
N ASN A 93 -13.82 8.19 -37.98
CA ASN A 93 -12.85 8.56 -36.97
C ASN A 93 -12.13 9.84 -37.38
N TYR A 94 -12.90 10.94 -37.46
CA TYR A 94 -12.36 12.29 -37.31
C TYR A 94 -12.49 12.72 -35.85
N VAL A 95 -11.70 12.12 -34.97
CA VAL A 95 -11.26 12.84 -33.75
C VAL A 95 -9.87 13.36 -34.07
N LYS A 96 -9.83 14.68 -34.27
CA LYS A 96 -8.64 15.50 -34.49
C LYS A 96 -7.50 15.05 -33.57
N LYS A 97 -6.30 14.93 -34.14
CA LYS A 97 -5.01 14.99 -33.42
C LYS A 97 -4.97 16.30 -32.62
N ALA A 98 -5.56 16.31 -31.43
CA ALA A 98 -5.22 17.24 -30.40
C ALA A 98 -3.94 16.73 -29.74
N ASN A 99 -3.00 17.65 -29.47
CA ASN A 99 -1.76 17.36 -28.77
C ASN A 99 -2.08 16.68 -27.42
N LEU A 100 -1.93 15.36 -27.38
CA LEU A 100 -2.20 14.51 -26.23
C LEU A 100 -0.88 14.17 -25.56
N LEU A 101 -0.78 14.48 -24.26
CA LEU A 101 0.41 14.28 -23.42
C LEU A 101 0.87 12.80 -23.44
N PRO A 102 2.17 12.51 -23.27
CA PRO A 102 2.74 11.16 -23.45
C PRO A 102 2.03 10.04 -22.67
N GLU A 103 1.43 10.34 -21.52
CA GLU A 103 0.70 9.38 -20.68
C GLU A 103 -0.57 8.83 -21.34
N THR A 104 -1.33 9.68 -22.04
CA THR A 104 -2.60 9.28 -22.70
C THR A 104 -2.38 8.25 -23.80
N LYS A 105 -1.24 8.29 -24.49
CA LYS A 105 -0.89 7.34 -25.56
C LYS A 105 -0.70 5.91 -25.06
N TYR A 106 -0.23 5.71 -23.83
CA TYR A 106 -0.03 4.37 -23.25
C TYR A 106 -1.30 3.80 -22.64
N VAL A 107 -2.09 4.67 -22.02
CA VAL A 107 -3.41 4.34 -21.48
C VAL A 107 -4.36 3.97 -22.63
N ASP A 108 -4.41 4.78 -23.69
CA ASP A 108 -5.19 4.48 -24.89
C ASP A 108 -4.71 3.19 -25.55
N LYS A 109 -3.40 2.89 -25.52
CA LYS A 109 -2.86 1.62 -26.00
C LYS A 109 -3.35 0.44 -25.15
N VAL A 110 -3.39 0.55 -23.82
CA VAL A 110 -3.92 -0.53 -22.94
C VAL A 110 -5.43 -0.67 -23.09
N ILE A 111 -6.17 0.42 -23.20
CA ILE A 111 -7.62 0.42 -23.44
C ILE A 111 -7.95 -0.15 -24.82
N GLN A 112 -7.21 0.21 -25.87
CA GLN A 112 -7.38 -0.34 -27.22
C GLN A 112 -7.00 -1.83 -27.27
N LEU A 113 -5.91 -2.23 -26.63
CA LEU A 113 -5.52 -3.64 -26.52
C LEU A 113 -6.54 -4.45 -25.72
N GLY A 114 -7.19 -3.84 -24.72
CA GLY A 114 -8.30 -4.43 -23.98
C GLY A 114 -9.57 -4.58 -24.78
N LYS A 115 -9.94 -3.56 -25.56
CA LYS A 115 -11.06 -3.62 -26.52
C LYS A 115 -10.84 -4.67 -27.62
N ARG A 116 -9.58 -4.95 -27.98
CA ARG A 116 -9.18 -5.94 -28.99
C ARG A 116 -9.01 -7.36 -28.42
N ASN A 117 -9.26 -7.62 -27.13
CA ASN A 117 -9.00 -8.89 -26.44
C ASN A 117 -7.54 -9.41 -26.57
N LEU A 118 -6.56 -8.53 -26.82
CA LEU A 118 -5.14 -8.88 -27.06
C LEU A 118 -4.23 -8.67 -25.83
N LEU A 119 -4.80 -8.42 -24.65
CA LEU A 119 -4.04 -8.08 -23.42
C LEU A 119 -3.20 -9.22 -22.86
N PHE A 120 -3.28 -10.44 -23.41
CA PHE A 120 -2.35 -11.53 -23.09
C PHE A 120 -0.88 -11.20 -23.43
N ARG A 121 -0.61 -10.17 -24.26
CA ARG A 121 0.75 -9.68 -24.55
C ARG A 121 1.21 -8.51 -23.68
N VAL A 122 0.37 -7.97 -22.78
CA VAL A 122 0.77 -6.91 -21.87
C VAL A 122 1.47 -7.53 -20.65
N ASP A 123 2.80 -7.52 -20.71
CA ASP A 123 3.66 -7.79 -19.54
C ASP A 123 3.33 -6.79 -18.43
N VAL A 124 3.38 -7.22 -17.17
CA VAL A 124 3.22 -6.37 -15.97
C VAL A 124 4.16 -5.16 -16.00
N LYS A 125 5.29 -5.27 -16.71
CA LYS A 125 6.22 -4.14 -16.95
C LYS A 125 5.55 -2.94 -17.61
N HIS A 126 4.54 -3.14 -18.45
CA HIS A 126 3.78 -2.03 -19.05
C HIS A 126 2.92 -1.31 -18.02
N LEU A 127 2.34 -2.05 -17.06
CA LEU A 127 1.67 -1.44 -15.91
C LEU A 127 2.66 -0.63 -15.08
N TYR A 128 3.86 -1.16 -14.85
CA TYR A 128 4.91 -0.41 -14.13
C TYR A 128 5.28 0.89 -14.84
N SER A 129 5.37 0.88 -16.17
CA SER A 129 5.63 2.10 -16.95
C SER A 129 4.49 3.12 -16.81
N ILE A 130 3.23 2.69 -16.91
CA ILE A 130 2.07 3.56 -16.72
C ILE A 130 2.09 4.15 -15.31
N TRP A 131 2.18 3.27 -14.31
CA TRP A 131 2.25 3.64 -12.90
C TRP A 131 3.38 4.62 -12.64
N ASN A 132 4.58 4.45 -13.19
CA ASN A 132 5.68 5.38 -13.00
C ASN A 132 5.42 6.80 -13.54
N LEU A 133 4.56 6.95 -14.56
CA LEU A 133 4.24 8.24 -15.17
C LEU A 133 3.11 8.99 -14.44
N CYS A 134 2.22 8.29 -13.74
CA CYS A 134 1.06 8.89 -13.07
C CYS A 134 1.45 9.89 -11.97
N LYS A 135 1.01 11.14 -12.09
CA LYS A 135 1.25 12.18 -11.07
C LYS A 135 -0.02 12.84 -10.56
N THR A 136 -1.10 12.75 -11.33
CA THR A 136 -2.37 13.39 -11.02
C THR A 136 -3.46 12.37 -10.70
N GLU A 137 -4.55 12.82 -10.08
CA GLU A 137 -5.76 12.01 -9.86
C GLU A 137 -6.29 11.41 -11.18
N GLN A 138 -6.27 12.19 -12.26
CA GLN A 138 -6.77 11.72 -13.55
C GLN A 138 -5.89 10.59 -14.11
N ASP A 139 -4.57 10.69 -13.95
CA ASP A 139 -3.66 9.62 -14.34
C ASP A 139 -3.87 8.36 -13.49
N TYR A 140 -4.19 8.54 -12.21
CA TYR A 140 -4.50 7.43 -11.31
C TYR A 140 -5.76 6.68 -11.75
N LYS A 141 -6.83 7.38 -12.14
CA LYS A 141 -8.05 6.75 -12.69
C LYS A 141 -7.73 5.90 -13.92
N GLN A 142 -6.87 6.40 -14.80
CA GLN A 142 -6.43 5.66 -15.98
C GLN A 142 -5.55 4.44 -15.62
N ALA A 143 -4.67 4.57 -14.63
CA ALA A 143 -3.89 3.47 -14.10
C ALA A 143 -4.78 2.39 -13.47
N LEU A 144 -5.86 2.76 -12.78
CA LEU A 144 -6.83 1.82 -12.23
C LEU A 144 -7.60 1.09 -13.32
N ILE A 145 -8.02 1.77 -14.39
CA ILE A 145 -8.65 1.12 -15.56
C ILE A 145 -7.71 0.08 -16.16
N ALA A 146 -6.44 0.44 -16.37
CA ALA A 146 -5.42 -0.49 -16.86
C ALA A 146 -5.21 -1.70 -15.92
N THR A 147 -5.23 -1.45 -14.61
CA THR A 147 -5.10 -2.50 -13.57
C THR A 147 -6.31 -3.42 -13.54
N ASN A 148 -7.52 -2.87 -13.62
CA ASN A 148 -8.77 -3.65 -13.67
C ASN A 148 -8.82 -4.54 -14.91
N HIS A 149 -8.41 -4.00 -16.07
CA HIS A 149 -8.26 -4.81 -17.26
C HIS A 149 -7.30 -5.98 -17.01
N PHE A 150 -6.13 -5.76 -16.40
CA PHE A 150 -5.19 -6.83 -16.06
C PHE A 150 -5.82 -7.94 -15.20
N TYR A 151 -6.63 -7.57 -14.20
CA TYR A 151 -7.38 -8.53 -13.36
C TYR A 151 -8.46 -9.29 -14.13
N ASN A 152 -9.19 -8.63 -15.02
CA ASN A 152 -10.25 -9.26 -15.82
C ASN A 152 -9.74 -10.36 -16.76
N PHE A 153 -8.44 -10.42 -17.06
CA PHE A 153 -7.81 -11.55 -17.78
C PHE A 153 -7.38 -12.71 -16.87
N GLY A 154 -7.81 -12.71 -15.60
CA GLY A 154 -7.45 -13.76 -14.63
C GLY A 154 -6.00 -13.68 -14.14
N ARG A 155 -5.30 -12.56 -14.34
CA ARG A 155 -3.95 -12.34 -13.83
C ARG A 155 -3.99 -11.65 -12.47
N GLN A 156 -3.17 -12.13 -11.54
CA GLN A 156 -3.00 -11.53 -10.23
C GLN A 156 -1.75 -10.66 -10.19
N LEU A 157 -1.81 -9.55 -9.44
CA LEU A 157 -0.63 -8.74 -9.18
C LEU A 157 0.39 -9.52 -8.32
N SER A 158 1.67 -9.39 -8.69
CA SER A 158 2.77 -9.82 -7.83
C SER A 158 2.87 -8.90 -6.60
N PRO A 159 3.48 -9.34 -5.49
CA PRO A 159 3.67 -8.48 -4.32
C PRO A 159 4.38 -7.16 -4.64
N GLU A 160 5.41 -7.21 -5.50
CA GLU A 160 6.11 -6.00 -5.99
C GLU A 160 5.17 -5.06 -6.76
N ALA A 161 4.25 -5.63 -7.56
CA ALA A 161 3.28 -4.84 -8.29
C ALA A 161 2.27 -4.16 -7.36
N VAL A 162 1.88 -4.82 -6.27
CA VAL A 162 1.01 -4.20 -5.23
C VAL A 162 1.71 -3.01 -4.58
N ASP A 163 2.98 -3.16 -4.20
CA ASP A 163 3.77 -2.05 -3.63
C ASP A 163 3.89 -0.88 -4.62
N LYS A 164 4.14 -1.15 -5.90
CA LYS A 164 4.21 -0.09 -6.93
C LYS A 164 2.87 0.59 -7.17
N LEU A 165 1.77 -0.15 -7.19
CA LEU A 165 0.43 0.41 -7.27
C LEU A 165 0.13 1.30 -6.05
N PHE A 166 0.51 0.84 -4.86
CA PHE A 166 0.36 1.60 -3.62
C PHE A 166 1.18 2.90 -3.64
N VAL A 167 2.46 2.84 -4.02
CA VAL A 167 3.31 4.03 -4.21
C VAL A 167 2.72 5.00 -5.23
N THR A 168 2.14 4.48 -6.31
CA THR A 168 1.49 5.31 -7.34
C THR A 168 0.27 6.03 -6.78
N THR A 169 -0.53 5.32 -5.98
CA THR A 169 -1.70 5.85 -5.28
C THR A 169 -1.30 7.00 -4.35
N MET A 170 -0.25 6.78 -3.53
CA MET A 170 0.33 7.80 -2.65
C MET A 170 0.84 9.01 -3.42
N ARG A 171 1.57 8.80 -4.51
CA ARG A 171 2.15 9.89 -5.32
C ARG A 171 1.08 10.73 -6.03
N CYS A 172 -0.04 10.13 -6.41
CA CYS A 172 -1.18 10.85 -6.99
C CYS A 172 -2.07 11.51 -5.91
N ASN A 173 -1.66 11.48 -4.64
CA ASN A 173 -2.38 12.04 -3.50
C ASN A 173 -3.76 11.40 -3.23
N MET A 174 -3.95 10.13 -3.62
CA MET A 174 -5.21 9.40 -3.46
C MET A 174 -5.22 8.61 -2.14
N LEU A 175 -5.22 9.31 -1.00
CA LEU A 175 -5.03 8.66 0.31
C LEU A 175 -6.14 7.68 0.69
N GLU A 176 -7.40 8.03 0.43
CA GLU A 176 -8.55 7.14 0.70
C GLU A 176 -8.44 5.82 -0.09
N GLU A 177 -8.05 5.91 -1.35
CA GLU A 177 -7.81 4.74 -2.20
C GLU A 177 -6.62 3.91 -1.71
N ALA A 178 -5.60 4.54 -1.12
CA ALA A 178 -4.52 3.81 -0.47
C ALA A 178 -5.03 2.98 0.72
N ILE A 179 -5.95 3.54 1.52
CA ILE A 179 -6.61 2.82 2.62
C ILE A 179 -7.44 1.64 2.07
N GLU A 180 -8.20 1.86 0.99
CA GLU A 180 -8.95 0.80 0.32
C GLU A 180 -8.06 -0.31 -0.25
N LEU A 181 -6.88 0.03 -0.78
CA LEU A 181 -5.91 -0.99 -1.21
C LEU A 181 -5.43 -1.85 -0.04
N ILE A 182 -5.24 -1.28 1.16
CA ILE A 182 -4.91 -2.08 2.35
C ILE A 182 -6.08 -3.01 2.70
N ARG A 183 -7.33 -2.52 2.65
CA ARG A 183 -8.54 -3.36 2.86
C ARG A 183 -8.65 -4.47 1.82
N GLY A 184 -8.29 -4.17 0.57
CA GLY A 184 -8.32 -5.09 -0.57
C GLY A 184 -7.43 -6.33 -0.43
N SER A 185 -6.46 -6.31 0.50
CA SER A 185 -5.64 -7.49 0.89
C SER A 185 -6.46 -8.70 1.34
N ARG A 186 -7.68 -8.48 1.84
CA ARG A 186 -8.57 -9.56 2.26
C ARG A 186 -9.29 -10.25 1.10
N ASN A 187 -9.40 -9.57 -0.04
CA ASN A 187 -10.34 -9.96 -1.09
C ASN A 187 -9.61 -10.34 -2.38
N TRP A 188 -8.99 -9.37 -3.06
CA TRP A 188 -8.53 -9.52 -4.44
C TRP A 188 -7.02 -9.34 -4.61
N LEU A 189 -6.35 -8.75 -3.61
CA LEU A 189 -4.89 -8.66 -3.58
C LEU A 189 -4.31 -9.94 -2.98
N LYS A 190 -3.27 -10.47 -3.64
CA LYS A 190 -2.59 -11.70 -3.20
C LYS A 190 -1.82 -11.51 -1.88
N LYS A 191 -1.32 -10.29 -1.64
CA LYS A 191 -0.63 -9.87 -0.43
C LYS A 191 -0.93 -8.41 -0.15
N PRO A 192 -0.90 -7.97 1.12
CA PRO A 192 -1.01 -6.56 1.46
C PRO A 192 0.23 -5.79 0.97
N PRO A 193 0.12 -4.46 0.83
CA PRO A 193 1.28 -3.59 0.71
C PRO A 193 2.28 -3.82 1.85
N SER A 194 3.56 -3.60 1.59
CA SER A 194 4.61 -3.71 2.61
C SER A 194 4.37 -2.77 3.79
N LEU A 195 4.69 -3.24 5.00
CA LEU A 195 4.52 -2.49 6.25
C LEU A 195 5.21 -1.12 6.23
N SER A 196 6.38 -1.03 5.59
CA SER A 196 7.10 0.23 5.42
C SER A 196 6.29 1.26 4.65
N LEU A 197 5.57 0.84 3.60
CA LEU A 197 4.72 1.74 2.82
C LEU A 197 3.45 2.14 3.59
N ILE A 198 2.90 1.22 4.38
CA ILE A 198 1.78 1.53 5.29
C ILE A 198 2.21 2.58 6.32
N TYR A 199 3.44 2.50 6.85
CA TYR A 199 3.98 3.54 7.76
C TYR A 199 4.23 4.87 7.05
N VAL A 200 4.59 4.86 5.77
CA VAL A 200 4.66 6.11 4.98
C VAL A 200 3.27 6.74 4.84
N LEU A 201 2.23 5.96 4.55
CA LEU A 201 0.84 6.46 4.54
C LEU A 201 0.43 7.01 5.91
N LEU A 202 0.69 6.29 6.99
CA LEU A 202 0.37 6.76 8.34
C LEU A 202 1.06 8.09 8.67
N ASN A 203 2.35 8.24 8.33
CA ASN A 203 3.06 9.50 8.54
C ASN A 203 2.46 10.66 7.74
N GLU A 204 2.03 10.41 6.49
CA GLU A 204 1.37 11.41 5.66
C GLU A 204 0.02 11.83 6.26
N LEU A 205 -0.79 10.88 6.74
CA LEU A 205 -2.07 11.15 7.40
C LEU A 205 -1.88 11.92 8.71
N ILE A 206 -0.91 11.51 9.54
CA ILE A 206 -0.52 12.22 10.77
C ILE A 206 -0.10 13.65 10.47
N SER A 207 0.65 13.88 9.38
CA SER A 207 1.11 15.22 8.99
C SER A 207 -0.05 16.14 8.55
N ARG A 208 -1.19 15.56 8.15
CA ARG A 208 -2.41 16.27 7.77
C ARG A 208 -3.41 16.43 8.91
N ASP A 209 -3.07 15.91 10.09
CA ASP A 209 -3.95 15.85 11.27
C ASP A 209 -5.30 15.16 11.00
N ASP A 210 -5.26 14.10 10.18
CA ASP A 210 -6.44 13.33 9.79
C ASP A 210 -6.67 12.12 10.72
N PHE A 211 -7.34 12.38 11.84
CA PHE A 211 -7.52 11.38 12.89
C PHE A 211 -8.32 10.17 12.45
N ASP A 212 -9.43 10.39 11.75
CA ASP A 212 -10.36 9.33 11.36
C ASP A 212 -9.65 8.31 10.45
N ASN A 213 -8.86 8.80 9.49
CA ASN A 213 -8.12 7.92 8.59
C ASN A 213 -6.93 7.23 9.27
N VAL A 214 -6.24 7.87 10.21
CA VAL A 214 -5.19 7.20 11.02
C VAL A 214 -5.80 6.04 11.83
N TYR A 215 -6.93 6.28 12.49
CA TYR A 215 -7.62 5.26 13.27
C TYR A 215 -8.12 4.11 12.39
N GLU A 216 -8.68 4.43 11.22
CA GLU A 216 -9.13 3.41 10.27
C GLU A 216 -7.97 2.55 9.75
N VAL A 217 -6.81 3.14 9.40
CA VAL A 217 -5.63 2.36 9.01
C VAL A 217 -5.19 1.44 10.14
N TYR A 218 -5.13 1.93 11.38
CA TYR A 218 -4.82 1.11 12.55
C TYR A 218 -5.77 -0.08 12.66
N LYS A 219 -7.08 0.15 12.60
CA LYS A 219 -8.12 -0.88 12.69
C LYS A 219 -7.99 -1.92 11.58
N ILE A 220 -7.74 -1.49 10.34
CA ILE A 220 -7.57 -2.39 9.18
C ILE A 220 -6.35 -3.27 9.39
N VAL A 221 -5.20 -2.69 9.75
CA VAL A 221 -3.96 -3.45 9.98
C VAL A 221 -4.14 -4.41 11.14
N ARG A 222 -4.72 -3.95 12.25
CA ARG A 222 -5.01 -4.72 13.46
C ARG A 222 -5.89 -5.94 13.22
N THR A 223 -6.86 -5.83 12.30
CA THR A 223 -7.81 -6.90 12.01
C THR A 223 -7.39 -7.79 10.83
N SER A 224 -6.31 -7.45 10.13
CA SER A 224 -5.83 -8.20 8.96
C SER A 224 -4.79 -9.24 9.35
N TRP A 225 -5.16 -10.52 9.27
CA TRP A 225 -4.26 -11.64 9.60
C TRP A 225 -3.02 -11.75 8.69
N GLN A 226 -3.09 -11.20 7.48
CA GLN A 226 -1.97 -11.19 6.53
C GLN A 226 -0.87 -10.18 6.87
N ILE A 227 -1.18 -9.19 7.72
CA ILE A 227 -0.26 -8.12 8.09
C ILE A 227 0.29 -8.43 9.49
N ARG A 228 1.62 -8.49 9.60
CA ARG A 228 2.27 -8.70 10.88
C ARG A 228 2.17 -7.43 11.73
N LEU A 229 1.62 -7.55 12.94
CA LEU A 229 1.61 -6.46 13.90
C LEU A 229 3.01 -6.24 14.45
N THR A 230 3.44 -4.98 14.51
CA THR A 230 4.71 -4.58 15.10
C THR A 230 4.50 -3.47 16.13
N PRO A 231 5.41 -3.30 17.10
CA PRO A 231 5.31 -2.24 18.10
C PRO A 231 5.18 -0.85 17.45
N THR A 232 5.95 -0.62 16.38
CA THR A 232 5.98 0.62 15.60
C THR A 232 4.59 1.14 15.21
N LEU A 233 3.66 0.26 14.79
CA LEU A 233 2.29 0.67 14.45
C LEU A 233 1.61 1.34 15.65
N TYR A 234 1.65 0.66 16.81
CA TYR A 234 1.05 1.16 18.04
C TYR A 234 1.75 2.43 18.52
N GLU A 235 3.08 2.50 18.39
CA GLU A 235 3.86 3.69 18.77
C GLU A 235 3.47 4.93 17.96
N TYR A 236 3.29 4.78 16.64
CA TYR A 236 2.80 5.86 15.78
C TYR A 236 1.37 6.29 16.16
N CYS A 237 0.47 5.33 16.35
CA CYS A 237 -0.93 5.61 16.68
C CYS A 237 -1.06 6.28 18.06
N ILE A 238 -0.44 5.69 19.10
CA ILE A 238 -0.43 6.26 20.46
C ILE A 238 0.19 7.65 20.46
N GLY A 239 1.34 7.81 19.80
CA GLY A 239 2.03 9.10 19.72
C GLY A 239 1.19 10.18 19.05
N TYR A 240 0.43 9.83 18.02
CA TYR A 240 -0.49 10.75 17.37
C TYR A 240 -1.74 11.05 18.22
N MET A 241 -2.39 10.03 18.75
CA MET A 241 -3.60 10.16 19.60
C MET A 241 -3.37 11.03 20.83
N LEU A 242 -2.18 10.95 21.44
CA LEU A 242 -1.79 11.79 22.57
C LEU A 242 -1.74 13.29 22.25
N ASN A 243 -1.62 13.65 20.96
CA ASN A 243 -1.57 15.03 20.50
C ASN A 243 -2.91 15.52 19.94
N THR A 244 -3.93 14.66 19.86
CA THR A 244 -5.26 15.02 19.35
C THR A 244 -6.07 15.82 20.39
N ASN A 245 -6.98 16.68 19.92
CA ASN A 245 -7.78 17.57 20.78
C ASN A 245 -8.95 16.87 21.49
N ALA A 246 -9.41 15.71 21.01
CA ALA A 246 -10.54 14.98 21.57
C ALA A 246 -10.03 13.78 22.39
N TYR A 247 -10.19 13.85 23.72
CA TYR A 247 -9.90 12.75 24.66
C TYR A 247 -8.57 12.00 24.39
N PRO A 248 -7.43 12.71 24.36
CA PRO A 248 -6.15 12.15 23.93
C PRO A 248 -5.66 10.99 24.80
N LEU A 249 -5.99 11.00 26.09
CA LEU A 249 -5.56 9.97 27.03
C LEU A 249 -6.39 8.69 26.85
N GLU A 250 -7.70 8.82 26.70
CA GLU A 250 -8.63 7.70 26.56
C GLU A 250 -8.37 6.90 25.27
N GLU A 251 -8.25 7.60 24.13
CA GLU A 251 -7.99 6.96 22.83
C GLU A 251 -6.63 6.25 22.81
N SER A 252 -5.60 6.91 23.35
CA SER A 252 -4.26 6.33 23.42
C SER A 252 -4.18 5.14 24.39
N LEU A 253 -4.90 5.17 25.51
CA LEU A 253 -5.02 4.05 26.44
C LEU A 253 -5.78 2.86 25.82
N MET A 254 -6.79 3.12 24.97
CA MET A 254 -7.48 2.04 24.25
C MET A 254 -6.54 1.28 23.32
N VAL A 255 -5.76 1.98 22.50
CA VAL A 255 -4.76 1.37 21.61
C VAL A 255 -3.65 0.70 22.41
N TYR A 256 -3.21 1.31 23.50
CA TYR A 256 -2.23 0.73 24.41
C TYR A 256 -2.76 -0.58 25.01
N GLY A 257 -3.99 -0.60 25.54
CA GLY A 257 -4.61 -1.82 26.07
C GLY A 257 -4.80 -2.93 25.02
N ASP A 258 -5.14 -2.57 23.77
CA ASP A 258 -5.21 -3.54 22.68
C ASP A 258 -3.83 -4.16 22.37
N SER A 259 -2.76 -3.37 22.38
CA SER A 259 -1.41 -3.92 22.17
C SER A 259 -1.04 -4.97 23.23
N ASP A 260 -1.48 -4.79 24.48
CA ASP A 260 -1.27 -5.78 25.54
C ASP A 260 -2.03 -7.08 25.26
N LYS A 261 -3.31 -6.96 24.88
CA LYS A 261 -4.15 -8.10 24.48
C LYS A 261 -3.56 -8.87 23.30
N MET A 262 -2.87 -8.17 22.40
CA MET A 262 -2.19 -8.75 21.25
C MET A 262 -0.78 -9.27 21.54
N SER A 263 -0.35 -9.25 22.81
CA SER A 263 0.99 -9.67 23.23
C SER A 263 2.12 -8.88 22.51
N VAL A 264 1.87 -7.63 22.16
CA VAL A 264 2.86 -6.75 21.52
C VAL A 264 3.60 -5.96 22.60
N ARG A 265 4.91 -6.21 22.70
CA ARG A 265 5.80 -5.48 23.62
C ARG A 265 6.06 -4.08 23.09
N MET A 266 5.94 -3.07 23.95
CA MET A 266 6.11 -1.66 23.61
C MET A 266 7.48 -1.14 24.06
N SER A 267 7.94 -0.06 23.43
CA SER A 267 9.15 0.64 23.86
C SER A 267 8.98 1.36 25.20
N GLU A 268 10.09 1.49 25.93
CA GLU A 268 10.17 2.29 27.16
C GLU A 268 9.74 3.74 26.93
N GLU A 269 10.05 4.31 25.76
CA GLU A 269 9.63 5.66 25.41
C GLU A 269 8.10 5.81 25.35
N THR A 270 7.40 4.81 24.81
CA THR A 270 5.94 4.86 24.69
C THR A 270 5.25 4.72 26.04
N HIS A 271 5.74 3.82 26.90
CA HIS A 271 5.31 3.72 28.30
C HIS A 271 5.48 5.05 29.02
N ASN A 272 6.64 5.69 28.85
CA ASN A 272 6.94 6.98 29.48
C ASN A 272 6.06 8.11 28.98
N LYS A 273 5.76 8.20 27.67
CA LYS A 273 4.87 9.22 27.11
C LYS A 273 3.45 9.12 27.68
N LEU A 274 2.92 7.90 27.78
CA LEU A 274 1.59 7.66 28.35
C LEU A 274 1.54 7.95 29.84
N LEU A 275 2.54 7.50 30.60
CA LEU A 275 2.61 7.74 32.04
C LEU A 275 2.73 9.24 32.36
N GLU A 276 3.57 9.96 31.63
CA GLU A 276 3.70 11.42 31.75
C GLU A 276 2.37 12.12 31.46
N LYS A 277 1.70 11.78 30.35
CA LYS A 277 0.41 12.38 30.00
C LYS A 277 -0.69 12.06 31.01
N CYS A 278 -0.72 10.83 31.54
CA CYS A 278 -1.65 10.47 32.60
C CYS A 278 -1.43 11.34 33.84
N LEU A 279 -0.17 11.52 34.26
CA LEU A 279 0.16 12.38 35.39
C LEU A 279 -0.12 13.87 35.11
N GLU A 280 0.02 14.33 33.87
CA GLU A 280 -0.27 15.73 33.50
C GLU A 280 -1.76 16.06 33.45
N VAL A 281 -2.61 15.16 32.95
CA VAL A 281 -4.04 15.45 32.69
C VAL A 281 -4.88 15.44 33.97
N THR A 282 -4.56 14.56 34.91
CA THR A 282 -5.36 14.41 36.12
C THR A 282 -4.89 15.37 37.20
N GLU A 283 -5.66 16.42 37.46
CA GLU A 283 -5.47 17.27 38.64
C GLU A 283 -5.97 16.52 39.89
N GLY A 284 -5.07 16.24 40.83
CA GLY A 284 -5.40 15.62 42.12
C GLY A 284 -5.19 14.10 42.24
N THR A 285 -5.59 13.53 43.37
CA THR A 285 -5.46 12.11 43.74
C THR A 285 -6.68 11.29 43.30
N SER A 286 -7.05 11.36 42.02
CA SER A 286 -8.14 10.53 41.51
C SER A 286 -7.73 9.05 41.52
N ASP A 287 -8.57 8.19 42.12
CA ASP A 287 -8.38 6.73 42.09
C ASP A 287 -8.22 6.19 40.66
N LEU A 288 -8.93 6.79 39.68
CA LEU A 288 -8.83 6.41 38.28
C LEU A 288 -7.43 6.71 37.70
N CYS A 289 -6.82 7.84 38.09
CA CYS A 289 -5.45 8.15 37.71
C CYS A 289 -4.50 7.10 38.29
N ARG A 290 -4.65 6.79 39.59
CA ARG A 290 -3.77 5.85 40.29
C ARG A 290 -3.82 4.48 39.61
N VAL A 291 -5.01 3.95 39.36
CA VAL A 291 -5.20 2.65 38.70
C VAL A 291 -4.62 2.64 37.29
N THR A 292 -4.82 3.71 36.51
CA THR A 292 -4.26 3.84 35.16
C THR A 292 -2.72 3.88 35.16
N CYS A 293 -2.12 4.70 36.03
CA CYS A 293 -0.67 4.77 36.20
C CYS A 293 -0.09 3.43 36.65
N LEU A 294 -0.72 2.75 37.60
CA LEU A 294 -0.33 1.41 38.04
C LEU A 294 -0.37 0.42 36.89
N TYR A 295 -1.44 0.41 36.09
CA TYR A 295 -1.53 -0.45 34.90
C TYR A 295 -0.34 -0.25 33.94
N ILE A 296 0.02 0.99 33.63
CA ILE A 296 1.17 1.32 32.78
C ILE A 296 2.48 0.87 33.43
N ILE A 297 2.70 1.17 34.71
CA ILE A 297 3.93 0.83 35.44
C ILE A 297 4.10 -0.70 35.53
N SER A 298 3.05 -1.43 35.92
CA SER A 298 3.08 -2.90 36.01
C SER A 298 3.40 -3.53 34.66
N ARG A 299 2.83 -3.01 33.57
CA ARG A 299 3.15 -3.47 32.22
C ARG A 299 4.59 -3.14 31.82
N MET A 300 5.06 -1.94 32.12
CA MET A 300 6.43 -1.50 31.85
C MET A 300 7.46 -2.41 32.55
N ILE A 301 7.22 -2.78 33.81
CA ILE A 301 8.06 -3.74 34.57
C ILE A 301 8.06 -5.11 33.89
N ARG A 302 6.87 -5.63 33.53
CA ARG A 302 6.71 -6.94 32.89
C ARG A 302 7.43 -7.03 31.54
N GLU A 303 7.46 -5.95 30.78
CA GLU A 303 8.04 -5.95 29.42
C GLU A 303 9.53 -5.63 29.38
N LEU A 304 10.02 -4.73 30.25
CA LEU A 304 11.38 -4.20 30.18
C LEU A 304 12.36 -4.91 31.14
N GLU A 305 11.87 -5.53 32.22
CA GLU A 305 12.64 -6.13 33.33
C GLU A 305 13.51 -5.12 34.12
N ARG A 306 14.15 -4.15 33.46
CA ARG A 306 14.93 -3.04 34.04
C ARG A 306 14.76 -1.76 33.23
N PHE A 307 14.65 -0.63 33.92
CA PHE A 307 14.58 0.68 33.26
C PHE A 307 15.97 1.16 32.83
N LYS A 308 16.06 1.62 31.59
CA LYS A 308 17.28 2.18 31.01
C LYS A 308 17.19 3.69 30.88
N SER A 309 15.98 4.23 30.77
CA SER A 309 15.79 5.67 30.60
C SER A 309 15.76 6.38 31.94
N PRO A 310 16.52 7.50 32.09
CA PRO A 310 16.38 8.41 33.22
C PRO A 310 14.94 8.88 33.42
N LYS A 311 14.19 9.03 32.31
CA LYS A 311 12.80 9.50 32.32
C LYS A 311 11.88 8.52 33.05
N SER A 312 12.12 7.21 32.95
CA SER A 312 11.32 6.19 33.63
C SER A 312 11.42 6.34 35.16
N TYR A 313 12.63 6.51 35.69
CA TYR A 313 12.86 6.73 37.12
C TYR A 313 12.26 8.05 37.61
N TYR A 314 12.32 9.10 36.78
CA TYR A 314 11.68 10.37 37.07
C TYR A 314 10.15 10.23 37.17
N LEU A 315 9.50 9.58 36.21
CA LEU A 315 8.05 9.42 36.23
C LEU A 315 7.59 8.52 37.39
N LEU A 316 8.39 7.52 37.76
CA LEU A 316 8.15 6.73 38.96
C LEU A 316 8.28 7.56 40.24
N SER A 317 9.25 8.48 40.31
CA SER A 317 9.36 9.43 41.42
C SER A 317 8.12 10.31 41.50
N TRP A 318 7.64 10.85 40.38
CA TRP A 318 6.42 11.66 40.34
C TRP A 318 5.19 10.87 40.81
N PHE A 319 4.98 9.67 40.28
CA PHE A 319 3.90 8.79 40.73
C PHE A 319 3.98 8.50 42.25
N SER A 320 5.18 8.15 42.74
CA SER A 320 5.41 7.83 44.15
C SER A 320 5.18 9.03 45.06
N PHE A 321 5.54 10.25 44.62
CA PHE A 321 5.28 11.48 45.35
C PHE A 321 3.79 11.78 45.45
N ARG A 322 3.06 11.65 44.33
CA ARG A 322 1.64 11.99 44.25
C ARG A 322 0.75 11.02 45.06
N PHE A 323 1.07 9.72 45.06
CA PHE A 323 0.26 8.68 45.70
C PHE A 323 0.93 8.05 46.94
N LYS A 324 1.87 8.77 47.56
CA LYS A 324 2.69 8.28 48.69
C LYS A 324 1.90 7.60 49.82
N ASP A 325 0.68 8.07 50.09
CA ASP A 325 -0.17 7.61 51.20
C ASP A 325 -1.13 6.47 50.80
N GLU A 326 -1.22 6.16 49.50
CA GLU A 326 -2.20 5.23 48.91
C GLU A 326 -1.57 3.98 48.28
N ILE A 327 -0.24 3.94 48.12
CA ILE A 327 0.45 2.82 47.48
C ILE A 327 0.64 1.66 48.46
N ASN A 328 0.03 0.51 48.15
CA ASN A 328 0.29 -0.74 48.86
C ASN A 328 1.46 -1.51 48.23
N GLU A 329 2.32 -2.12 49.05
CA GLU A 329 3.50 -2.91 48.61
C GLU A 329 3.20 -4.13 47.71
N LEU A 330 1.93 -4.53 47.65
CA LEU A 330 1.46 -5.61 46.81
C LEU A 330 1.15 -5.15 45.37
N GLU A 331 1.04 -3.84 45.13
CA GLU A 331 0.60 -3.28 43.85
C GLU A 331 1.72 -3.15 42.80
N ILE A 332 3.00 -3.07 43.22
CA ILE A 332 4.14 -2.88 42.30
C ILE A 332 5.27 -3.89 42.57
N PRO A 333 5.08 -5.18 42.21
CA PRO A 333 6.08 -6.21 42.44
C PRO A 333 7.42 -5.88 41.77
N GLY A 334 8.51 -5.89 42.53
CA GLY A 334 9.87 -5.66 42.05
C GLY A 334 10.45 -4.25 42.28
N LEU A 335 9.60 -3.24 42.54
CA LEU A 335 10.03 -1.85 42.79
C LEU A 335 9.74 -1.34 44.20
N ASN A 336 9.34 -2.20 45.12
CA ASN A 336 8.95 -1.82 46.50
C ASN A 336 10.01 -0.98 47.24
N HIS A 337 11.29 -1.21 46.96
CA HIS A 337 12.41 -0.46 47.56
C HIS A 337 12.59 0.95 46.98
N LEU A 338 12.11 1.19 45.76
CA LEU A 338 12.18 2.46 45.03
C LEU A 338 10.94 3.32 45.31
N VAL A 339 9.76 2.70 45.27
CA VAL A 339 8.47 3.41 45.35
C VAL A 339 8.18 3.97 46.74
N ARG A 340 8.70 3.36 47.81
CA ARG A 340 8.56 3.86 49.20
C ARG A 340 9.24 5.21 49.42
N ASP A 341 10.25 5.55 48.63
CA ASP A 341 11.02 6.79 48.79
C ASP A 341 11.20 7.46 47.43
N TRP A 342 10.28 8.36 47.10
CA TRP A 342 10.30 9.10 45.84
C TRP A 342 11.62 9.85 45.59
N LYS A 343 12.37 10.19 46.64
CA LYS A 343 13.68 10.85 46.53
C LYS A 343 14.73 9.91 45.95
N LYS A 344 14.75 8.64 46.36
CA LYS A 344 15.67 7.63 45.80
C LYS A 344 15.42 7.42 44.31
N CYS A 345 14.16 7.33 43.89
CA CYS A 345 13.81 7.27 42.46
C CYS A 345 14.37 8.46 41.68
N LEU A 346 14.34 9.64 42.30
CA LEU A 346 14.82 10.87 41.68
C LEU A 346 16.35 10.93 41.61
N GLU A 347 17.04 10.49 42.67
CA GLU A 347 18.50 10.28 42.69
C GLU A 347 18.94 9.33 41.56
N TYR A 348 18.30 8.17 41.43
CA TYR A 348 18.57 7.24 40.32
C TYR A 348 18.33 7.87 38.94
N SER A 349 17.32 8.72 38.81
CA SER A 349 17.06 9.45 37.57
C SER A 349 18.19 10.44 37.25
N VAL A 350 18.69 11.18 38.25
CA VAL A 350 19.80 12.13 38.10
C VAL A 350 21.09 11.38 37.76
N ASP A 351 21.44 10.34 38.52
CA ASP A 351 22.62 9.51 38.28
C ASP A 351 22.60 8.89 36.88
N SER A 352 21.45 8.34 36.48
CA SER A 352 21.27 7.78 35.14
C SER A 352 21.37 8.86 34.05
N SER A 353 20.90 10.08 34.29
CA SER A 353 21.00 11.18 33.32
C SER A 353 22.44 11.63 33.09
N ILE A 354 23.26 11.65 34.15
CA ILE A 354 24.70 11.95 34.10
C ILE A 354 25.42 10.86 33.32
N LEU A 355 25.13 9.59 33.63
CA LEU A 355 25.73 8.44 32.94
C LEU A 355 25.36 8.39 31.46
N CYS A 356 24.15 8.81 31.09
CA CYS A 356 23.65 8.78 29.71
C CYS A 356 23.93 10.06 28.91
N ASN A 357 24.56 11.11 29.49
CA ASN A 357 24.74 12.43 28.86
C ASN A 357 23.43 13.01 28.28
N GLN A 358 22.30 12.72 28.93
CA GLN A 358 20.99 13.19 28.46
C GLN A 358 20.56 14.43 29.26
N LYS A 359 20.21 15.50 28.56
CA LYS A 359 19.62 16.70 29.19
C LYS A 359 18.21 16.33 29.69
N GLN A 360 18.05 16.24 31.00
CA GLN A 360 16.79 15.90 31.63
C GLN A 360 15.77 17.04 31.38
N VAL A 361 14.69 16.75 30.65
CA VAL A 361 13.56 17.67 30.47
C VAL A 361 12.46 17.18 31.40
N LEU A 362 12.27 17.90 32.50
CA LEU A 362 11.25 17.61 33.52
C LEU A 362 10.00 18.43 33.22
N SER A 363 8.81 17.86 33.46
CA SER A 363 7.54 18.56 33.23
C SER A 363 7.36 19.71 34.21
N LYS A 364 6.81 20.84 33.74
CA LYS A 364 6.55 22.02 34.58
C LYS A 364 5.55 21.71 35.70
N LYS A 365 4.53 20.88 35.41
CA LYS A 365 3.52 20.46 36.39
C LYS A 365 4.12 19.71 37.57
N PHE A 366 5.16 18.92 37.33
CA PHE A 366 5.87 18.24 38.42
C PHE A 366 6.53 19.22 39.39
N PHE A 367 7.14 20.29 38.88
CA PHE A 367 7.71 21.33 39.74
C PHE A 367 6.64 22.10 40.51
N GLU A 368 5.50 22.38 39.87
CA GLU A 368 4.36 23.01 40.54
C GLU A 368 3.85 22.14 41.70
N GLU A 369 3.76 20.83 41.50
CA GLU A 369 3.34 19.88 42.55
C GLU A 369 4.37 19.68 43.65
N LEU A 370 5.66 19.73 43.32
CA LEU A 370 6.72 19.65 44.33
C LEU A 370 6.68 20.83 45.31
N GLY A 371 6.24 22.02 44.87
CA GLY A 371 6.03 23.19 45.74
C GLY A 371 7.23 23.49 46.64
N SER A 372 7.05 23.39 47.97
CA SER A 372 8.11 23.61 48.96
C SER A 372 9.18 22.50 49.01
N ASN A 373 8.92 21.31 48.46
CA ASN A 373 9.89 20.22 48.40
C ASN A 373 10.97 20.43 47.32
N ILE A 374 10.87 21.50 46.52
CA ILE A 374 11.90 21.89 45.53
C ILE A 374 13.26 22.14 46.19
N GLU A 375 13.31 22.64 47.43
CA GLU A 375 14.59 22.81 48.14
C GLU A 375 15.28 21.48 48.41
N SER A 376 14.50 20.43 48.68
CA SER A 376 15.02 19.06 48.79
C SER A 376 15.58 18.56 47.46
N PHE A 377 14.99 18.98 46.33
CA PHE A 377 15.45 18.61 44.99
C PHE A 377 16.74 19.36 44.57
N LYS A 378 16.91 20.63 44.99
CA LYS A 378 18.15 21.38 44.74
C LYS A 378 19.37 20.73 45.39
N ILE A 379 19.18 20.07 46.54
CA ILE A 379 20.24 19.32 47.25
C ILE A 379 20.64 18.04 46.48
N ILE A 380 19.70 17.39 45.77
CA ILE A 380 19.99 16.21 44.94
C ILE A 380 20.80 16.58 43.68
N LYS A 381 20.77 17.86 43.27
CA LYS A 381 21.43 18.37 42.06
C LYS A 381 22.83 18.95 42.32
N SER A 382 23.20 19.18 43.59
CA SER A 382 24.54 19.61 44.02
C SER A 382 25.42 18.40 44.30
#